data_AF-J2HMV3-F1
#
_entry.id   AF-J2HMV3-F1
#
_cell.length_a   1.000
_cell.length_b   1.000
_cell.length_c   1.000
_cell.angle_alpha   90.00
_cell.angle_beta   90.00
_cell.angle_gamma   90.00
#
_symmetry.space_group_name_H-M   'P 1'
#
loop_
_entity.id
_entity.type
_entity.pdbx_description
1 polymer ?
#
loop_
_entity_poly.entity_id
_entity_poly.type
_entity_poly.pdbx_seq_one_letter_code
_entity_poly.pdbx_strand_id
1 'polypeptide(L)'
;MPQALGLLAALAWPLVMITGLFLVIRTPGLKYRVLWAVLCFVGVGAFWMRKSDGLWGFVPAAINVLGPGSAAGFYKATVPVGALIAIGVCLAVRRVRTARAGS
;
A
#
# COMPACT_ATOMS: atom_id res chain seq x y z
N MET A 1 -24.32 5.91 -2.86
CA MET A 1 -23.95 4.69 -2.09
C MET A 1 -22.60 4.91 -1.43
N PRO A 2 -22.53 5.66 -0.32
CA PRO A 2 -21.27 6.00 0.35
C PRO A 2 -20.47 4.74 0.78
N GLN A 3 -21.16 3.64 1.10
CA GLN A 3 -20.56 2.36 1.49
C GLN A 3 -19.67 1.74 0.40
N ALA A 4 -19.95 2.03 -0.88
CA ALA A 4 -19.12 1.55 -1.99
C ALA A 4 -17.69 2.12 -1.92
N LEU A 5 -17.56 3.40 -1.52
CA LEU A 5 -16.25 4.04 -1.35
C LEU A 5 -15.45 3.40 -0.21
N GLY A 6 -16.11 3.11 0.91
CA GLY A 6 -15.49 2.41 2.04
C GLY A 6 -15.02 1.00 1.68
N LEU A 7 -15.77 0.27 0.86
CA LEU A 7 -15.40 -1.06 0.37
C LEU A 7 -14.26 -1.01 -0.65
N LEU A 8 -14.32 -0.08 -1.61
CA LEU A 8 -13.23 0.13 -2.57
C LEU A 8 -11.94 0.49 -1.85
N ALA A 9 -12.00 1.36 -0.83
CA ALA A 9 -10.87 1.68 0.02
C ALA A 9 -10.48 0.52 0.97
N ALA A 10 -11.37 -0.37 1.36
CA ALA A 10 -10.96 -1.55 2.12
C ALA A 10 -10.17 -2.55 1.26
N LEU A 11 -10.45 -2.61 -0.05
CA LEU A 11 -9.86 -3.60 -0.97
C LEU A 11 -8.65 -3.08 -1.75
N ALA A 12 -8.72 -1.87 -2.30
CA ALA A 12 -7.69 -1.34 -3.19
C ALA A 12 -6.33 -1.23 -2.50
N TRP A 13 -6.31 -0.82 -1.23
CA TRP A 13 -5.06 -0.53 -0.55
C TRP A 13 -4.28 -1.81 -0.17
N PRO A 14 -4.89 -2.88 0.38
CA PRO A 14 -4.21 -4.17 0.55
C PRO A 14 -3.70 -4.76 -0.77
N LEU A 15 -4.46 -4.64 -1.86
CA LEU A 15 -4.01 -5.11 -3.18
C LEU A 15 -2.73 -4.40 -3.63
N VAL A 16 -2.61 -3.10 -3.39
CA VAL A 16 -1.39 -2.35 -3.70
C VAL A 16 -0.22 -2.79 -2.82
N MET A 17 -0.44 -3.05 -1.52
CA MET A 17 0.60 -3.56 -0.61
C MET A 17 1.14 -4.92 -1.08
N ILE A 18 0.24 -5.85 -1.43
CA ILE A 18 0.60 -7.18 -1.94
C ILE A 18 1.33 -7.06 -3.29
N THR A 19 0.87 -6.18 -4.18
CA THR A 19 1.52 -5.92 -5.47
C THR A 19 2.94 -5.39 -5.28
N GLY A 20 3.13 -4.45 -4.34
CA GLY A 20 4.44 -3.93 -3.99
C GLY A 20 5.36 -5.03 -3.46
N LEU A 21 4.88 -5.84 -2.52
CA LEU A 21 5.63 -6.98 -1.99
C LEU A 21 6.02 -7.97 -3.11
N PHE A 22 5.08 -8.31 -3.99
CA PHE A 22 5.33 -9.20 -5.12
C PHE A 22 6.45 -8.65 -6.02
N LEU A 23 6.41 -7.36 -6.35
CA LEU A 23 7.45 -6.73 -7.16
C LEU A 23 8.81 -6.70 -6.46
N VAL A 24 8.85 -6.44 -5.15
CA VAL A 24 10.06 -6.47 -4.33
C VAL A 24 10.71 -7.87 -4.34
N ILE A 25 9.90 -8.92 -4.12
CA ILE A 25 10.37 -10.31 -4.13
C ILE A 25 10.88 -10.69 -5.52
N ARG A 26 10.16 -10.30 -6.57
CA ARG A 26 10.46 -10.67 -7.95
C ARG A 26 11.53 -9.81 -8.62
N THR A 27 12.03 -8.76 -7.98
CA THR A 27 13.07 -7.89 -8.56
C THR A 27 14.47 -8.39 -8.15
N PRO A 28 15.25 -9.00 -9.07
CA PRO A 28 16.59 -9.48 -8.77
C PRO A 28 17.56 -8.30 -8.66
N GLY A 29 18.49 -8.35 -7.71
CA GLY A 29 19.49 -7.29 -7.49
C GLY A 29 18.97 -6.08 -6.71
N LEU A 30 17.75 -6.15 -6.14
CA LEU A 30 17.23 -5.10 -5.27
C LEU A 30 18.00 -5.12 -3.93
N LYS A 31 18.81 -4.08 -3.69
CA LYS A 31 19.47 -3.87 -2.39
C LYS A 31 18.42 -3.62 -1.29
N TYR A 32 18.68 -4.15 -0.09
CA TYR A 32 17.78 -4.05 1.07
C TYR A 32 16.38 -4.60 0.83
N ARG A 33 16.25 -5.69 0.06
CA ARG A 33 14.95 -6.31 -0.29
C ARG A 33 14.03 -6.52 0.92
N VAL A 34 14.56 -6.99 2.04
CA VAL A 34 13.76 -7.23 3.26
C VAL A 34 13.18 -5.93 3.81
N LEU A 35 13.96 -4.85 3.83
CA LEU A 35 13.48 -3.53 4.25
C LEU A 35 12.35 -3.04 3.35
N TRP A 36 12.51 -3.18 2.03
CA TRP A 36 11.45 -2.83 1.08
C TRP A 36 10.20 -3.68 1.26
N ALA A 37 10.34 -4.96 1.56
CA ALA A 37 9.22 -5.87 1.80
C ALA A 37 8.42 -5.46 3.04
N VAL A 38 9.11 -5.09 4.13
CA VAL A 38 8.45 -4.58 5.34
C VAL A 38 7.78 -3.22 5.07
N LEU A 39 8.46 -2.33 4.34
CA LEU A 39 7.91 -1.01 3.98
C LEU A 39 6.63 -1.11 3.15
N CYS A 40 6.44 -2.15 2.34
CA CYS A 40 5.18 -2.36 1.61
C CYS A 40 3.94 -2.38 2.51
N PHE A 41 4.10 -2.70 3.79
CA PHE A 41 3.01 -2.77 4.76
C PHE A 41 2.85 -1.50 5.61
N VAL A 42 3.66 -0.46 5.34
CA VAL A 42 3.57 0.83 6.01
C VAL A 42 2.63 1.74 5.23
N GLY A 43 1.56 2.14 5.90
CA GLY A 43 0.57 3.08 5.43
C GLY A 43 0.62 4.42 6.16
N VAL A 44 0.26 5.48 5.45
CA VAL A 44 0.11 6.85 5.97
C VAL A 44 -1.34 7.27 5.80
N GLY A 45 -1.86 7.97 6.80
CA GLY A 45 -3.25 8.32 6.90
C GLY A 45 -4.13 7.16 7.37
N ALA A 46 -5.20 7.46 8.08
CA ALA A 46 -6.21 6.49 8.47
C ALA A 46 -7.58 6.97 8.00
N PHE A 47 -8.09 6.32 6.96
CA PHE A 47 -9.48 6.44 6.56
C PHE A 47 -10.32 5.50 7.43
N TRP A 48 -11.45 5.99 7.89
CA TRP A 48 -12.47 5.18 8.55
C TRP A 48 -13.84 5.59 8.05
N MET A 49 -14.74 4.62 7.99
CA MET A 49 -16.13 4.82 7.62
C MET A 49 -17.00 3.88 8.44
N ARG A 50 -18.00 4.43 9.10
CA ARG A 50 -18.96 3.65 9.89
C ARG A 50 -19.95 2.96 8.96
N LYS A 51 -20.15 1.66 9.18
CA LYS A 51 -21.01 0.81 8.32
C LYS A 51 -22.50 1.14 8.49
N SER A 52 -22.91 1.66 9.64
CA SER A 52 -24.32 1.90 10.00
C SER A 52 -24.93 3.09 9.27
N ASP A 53 -24.23 4.23 9.24
CA ASP A 53 -24.75 5.52 8.75
C ASP A 53 -23.91 6.10 7.61
N GLY A 54 -22.77 5.49 7.29
CA GLY A 54 -21.87 5.95 6.23
C GLY A 54 -21.07 7.21 6.59
N LEU A 55 -21.06 7.62 7.86
CA LEU A 55 -20.17 8.69 8.31
C LEU A 55 -18.72 8.24 8.16
N TRP A 56 -17.91 9.08 7.53
CA TRP A 56 -16.51 8.79 7.28
C TRP A 56 -15.62 9.95 7.70
N GLY A 57 -14.37 9.63 7.96
CA GLY A 57 -13.33 10.60 8.28
C GLY A 57 -11.97 10.11 7.83
N PHE A 58 -11.01 11.04 7.80
CA PHE A 58 -9.64 10.76 7.46
C PHE A 58 -8.71 11.46 8.46
N VAL A 59 -7.76 10.71 8.99
CA VAL A 59 -6.72 11.22 9.91
C VAL A 59 -5.39 11.24 9.14
N PRO A 60 -4.92 12.40 8.64
CA PRO A 60 -3.74 12.45 7.76
C PRO A 60 -2.44 12.01 8.43
N ALA A 61 -2.23 12.37 9.69
CA ALA A 61 -0.99 12.14 10.43
C ALA A 61 -0.90 10.74 11.06
N ALA A 62 -1.82 9.82 10.74
CA ALA A 62 -1.77 8.45 11.26
C ALA A 62 -0.75 7.61 10.50
N ILE A 63 0.10 6.88 11.21
CA ILE A 63 1.00 5.87 10.63
C ILE A 63 0.44 4.50 11.00
N ASN A 64 0.21 3.65 9.99
CA ASN A 64 -0.31 2.31 10.17
C ASN A 64 0.71 1.29 9.67
N VAL A 65 1.02 0.29 10.50
CA VAL A 65 1.91 -0.81 10.14
C VAL A 65 1.06 -2.07 10.00
N LEU A 66 1.23 -2.81 8.90
CA LEU A 66 0.38 -3.96 8.51
C LEU A 66 -1.03 -3.57 8.06
N GLY A 67 -1.18 -2.36 7.52
CA GLY A 67 -2.46 -1.84 7.07
C GLY A 67 -3.32 -1.25 8.18
N PRO A 68 -4.53 -0.77 7.84
CA PRO A 68 -5.43 -0.18 8.81
C PRO A 68 -6.04 -1.30 9.64
N GLY A 69 -5.79 -1.34 10.95
CA GLY A 69 -6.28 -2.40 11.83
C GLY A 69 -7.81 -2.62 11.70
N SER A 70 -8.27 -3.86 11.87
CA SER A 70 -9.70 -4.18 11.79
C SER A 70 -10.47 -3.63 13.00
N ALA A 71 -11.63 -3.02 12.77
CA ALA A 71 -12.56 -2.65 13.84
C ALA A 71 -14.00 -3.00 13.45
N ALA A 72 -14.71 -3.65 14.37
CA ALA A 72 -16.11 -4.01 14.17
C ALA A 72 -16.96 -2.76 13.86
N GLY A 73 -17.83 -2.86 12.87
CA GLY A 73 -18.70 -1.74 12.46
C GLY A 73 -18.04 -0.64 11.62
N PHE A 74 -16.76 -0.76 11.25
CA PHE A 74 -16.07 0.21 10.40
C PHE A 74 -15.42 -0.42 9.16
N TYR A 75 -15.46 0.28 8.04
CA TYR A 75 -14.48 0.12 6.96
C TYR A 75 -13.28 0.99 7.30
N LYS A 76 -12.07 0.45 7.17
CA LYS A 76 -10.84 1.21 7.41
C LYS A 76 -9.88 1.01 6.26
N ALA A 77 -9.15 2.08 5.93
CA ALA A 77 -8.18 2.10 4.84
C ALA A 77 -6.99 3.02 5.18
N THR A 78 -5.86 2.83 4.51
CA THR A 78 -4.64 3.62 4.70
C THR A 78 -3.93 3.72 3.36
N VAL A 79 -3.29 4.86 3.10
CA VAL A 79 -2.50 5.05 1.87
C VAL A 79 -1.22 4.23 2.02
N PRO A 80 -0.88 3.25 1.16
CA PRO A 80 0.17 2.27 1.37
C PRO A 80 1.47 2.89 0.83
N VAL A 81 1.86 4.02 1.41
CA VAL A 81 2.93 4.88 0.89
C VAL A 81 4.22 4.10 0.71
N GLY A 82 4.55 3.21 1.66
CA GLY A 82 5.73 2.38 1.53
C GLY A 82 5.67 1.39 0.35
N ALA A 83 4.48 0.86 0.03
CA ALA A 83 4.30 0.03 -1.16
C ALA A 83 4.46 0.84 -2.45
N LEU A 84 3.88 2.04 -2.51
CA LEU A 84 4.02 2.92 -3.68
C LEU A 84 5.49 3.27 -3.95
N ILE A 85 6.25 3.58 -2.90
CA ILE A 85 7.69 3.85 -3.00
C ILE A 85 8.43 2.58 -3.46
N ALA A 86 8.16 1.43 -2.85
CA ALA A 86 8.82 0.17 -3.21
C ALA A 86 8.56 -0.23 -4.67
N ILE A 87 7.33 -0.02 -5.17
CA ILE A 87 6.97 -0.22 -6.57
C ILE A 87 7.82 0.70 -7.46
N GLY A 88 7.89 2.00 -7.14
CA GLY A 88 8.69 2.97 -7.89
C GLY A 88 10.16 2.56 -7.99
N VAL A 89 10.76 2.14 -6.87
CA VAL A 89 12.15 1.65 -6.82
C VAL A 89 12.32 0.39 -7.68
N CYS A 90 11.40 -0.57 -7.59
CA CYS A 90 11.46 -1.78 -8.42
C CYS A 90 11.40 -1.47 -9.91
N LEU A 91 10.53 -0.54 -10.32
CA LEU A 91 10.43 -0.09 -11.71
C LEU A 91 11.70 0.62 -12.17
N ALA A 92 12.30 1.47 -11.33
CA ALA A 92 13.56 2.15 -11.63
C ALA A 92 14.72 1.14 -11.84
N VAL A 93 14.84 0.14 -10.95
CA VAL A 93 15.86 -0.91 -11.07
C VAL A 93 15.69 -1.72 -12.36
N ARG A 94 14.45 -2.06 -12.73
CA ARG A 94 14.16 -2.76 -13.99
C ARG A 94 14.59 -1.94 -15.21
N ARG A 95 14.26 -0.64 -15.23
CA ARG A 95 14.64 0.27 -16.33
C ARG A 95 16.15 0.39 -16.52
N VAL A 96 16.91 0.55 -15.43
CA VAL A 96 18.38 0.63 -15.50
C VAL A 96 18.98 -0.67 -16.03
N ARG A 97 18.42 -1.83 -15.64
CA ARG A 97 18.90 -3.13 -16.12
C ARG A 97 18.59 -3.37 -17.59
N THR A 98 17.39 -3.01 -18.06
CA THR A 98 17.05 -3.12 -19.48
C THR A 98 17.93 -2.21 -20.34
N ALA A 99 18.24 -0.99 -19.88
CA ALA A 99 19.13 -0.08 -20.60
C ALA A 99 20.55 -0.63 -20.74
N ARG A 100 21.07 -1.28 -19.68
CA ARG A 100 22.40 -1.91 -19.69
C ARG A 100 22.49 -3.23 -20.46
N ALA A 101 21.36 -3.89 -20.72
CA ALA A 101 21.32 -5.13 -21.49
C ALA A 101 21.23 -4.89 -23.01
N GLY A 102 20.87 -3.67 -23.43
CA GLY A 102 20.83 -3.25 -24.82
C GLY A 102 22.02 -2.39 -25.26
N SER A 103 23.01 -2.20 -24.38
CA SER A 103 24.29 -1.50 -24.63
C SER A 103 25.44 -2.50 -24.64
#